data_AF-A0A0G1X2Q4-F1
#
_entry.id   AF-A0A0G1X2Q4-F1
#
_cell.length_a   1.000
_cell.length_b   1.000
_cell.length_c   1.000
_cell.angle_alpha   90.00
_cell.angle_beta   90.00
_cell.angle_gamma   90.00
#
_symmetry.space_group_name_H-M   'P 1'
#
loop_
_entity.id
_entity.type
_entity.pdbx_description
1 polymer ?
#
loop_
_entity_poly.entity_id
_entity_poly.type
_entity_poly.pdbx_seq_one_letter_code
_entity_poly.pdbx_strand_id
1 'polypeptide(L)'
;MKHRINSITATLLICGTLLAETLQAFSNLIGVGFVLNPVIGIFVWLTAYFVFATHSVSVFGSRKLASAFVSSVIEMIPFVSILPMWTLYVLSIIVLSRIEDRSRAHATL
;
A
#
# COMPACT_ATOMS: atom_id res chain seq x y z
N MET A 1 13.13 6.66 20.21
CA MET A 1 13.36 6.30 18.79
C MET A 1 12.28 6.99 17.95
N LYS A 2 12.64 8.04 17.19
CA LYS A 2 11.66 8.84 16.43
C LYS A 2 11.51 8.19 15.05
N HIS A 3 10.49 7.36 14.87
CA HIS A 3 10.18 6.77 13.55
C HIS A 3 9.79 7.89 12.58
N ARG A 4 10.28 7.83 11.33
CA ARG A 4 9.95 8.86 10.31
C ARG A 4 8.46 8.84 9.93
N ILE A 5 7.83 7.67 10.08
CA ILE A 5 6.38 7.49 9.99
C ILE A 5 5.84 7.30 11.41
N ASN A 6 4.94 8.18 11.84
CA ASN A 6 4.21 8.02 13.10
C ASN A 6 3.32 6.76 13.02
N SER A 7 3.26 5.96 14.09
CA SER A 7 2.44 4.74 14.13
C SER A 7 0.97 5.02 13.81
N ILE A 8 0.45 6.20 14.18
CA ILE A 8 -0.91 6.62 13.88
C ILE A 8 -1.12 6.76 12.36
N THR A 9 -0.18 7.39 11.64
CA THR A 9 -0.27 7.55 10.18
C THR A 9 -0.22 6.19 9.48
N ALA A 10 0.62 5.27 9.95
CA ALA A 10 0.69 3.91 9.41
C ALA A 10 -0.64 3.15 9.61
N THR A 11 -1.24 3.23 10.80
CA THR A 11 -2.54 2.60 11.09
C THR A 11 -3.65 3.21 10.25
N LEU A 12 -3.67 4.54 10.09
CA LEU A 12 -4.62 5.23 9.22
C LEU A 12 -4.50 4.78 7.76
N LEU A 13 -3.27 4.59 7.26
CA LEU A 13 -3.06 4.09 5.90
C LEU A 13 -3.62 2.69 5.72
N ILE A 14 -3.34 1.79 6.66
CA ILE A 14 -3.82 0.40 6.63
C ILE A 14 -5.34 0.33 6.72
N CYS A 15 -5.96 1.13 7.60
CA CYS A 15 -7.42 1.23 7.67
C CYS A 15 -8.00 1.78 6.36
N GLY A 16 -7.38 2.81 5.78
CA GLY A 16 -7.81 3.38 4.51
C GLY A 16 -7.74 2.38 3.36
N THR A 17 -6.67 1.59 3.26
CA THR A 17 -6.56 0.55 2.22
C THR A 17 -7.55 -0.57 2.44
N LEU A 18 -7.77 -1.01 3.69
CA LEU A 18 -8.79 -2.03 4.00
C LEU A 18 -10.20 -1.59 3.59
N LEU A 19 -10.57 -0.33 3.85
CA LEU A 19 -11.85 0.21 3.41
C LEU A 19 -11.99 0.20 1.87
N ALA A 20 -10.93 0.57 1.15
CA ALA A 20 -10.91 0.55 -0.30
C ALA A 20 -11.03 -0.87 -0.88
N GLU A 21 -10.37 -1.85 -0.27
CA GLU A 21 -10.47 -3.28 -0.63
C GLU A 21 -11.90 -3.80 -0.41
N THR A 22 -12.51 -3.44 0.71
CA THR A 22 -13.91 -3.80 1.02
C THR A 22 -14.86 -3.20 -0.01
N LEU A 23 -14.62 -1.96 -0.44
CA LEU A 23 -15.40 -1.28 -1.48
C LEU A 23 -15.21 -1.93 -2.87
N GLN A 24 -13.99 -2.38 -3.19
CA GLN A 24 -13.71 -3.12 -4.43
C GLN A 24 -14.40 -4.49 -4.44
N ALA A 25 -14.33 -5.23 -3.33
CA ALA A 25 -15.04 -6.51 -3.17
C ALA A 25 -16.56 -6.34 -3.34
N PHE A 26 -17.14 -5.28 -2.76
CA PHE A 26 -18.54 -4.95 -2.91
C PHE A 26 -18.90 -4.54 -4.35
N SER A 27 -18.03 -3.77 -5.01
CA SER A 27 -18.21 -3.37 -6.41
C SER A 27 -18.17 -4.56 -7.38
N ASN A 28 -17.29 -5.55 -7.11
CA ASN A 28 -17.25 -6.82 -7.82
C ASN A 28 -18.54 -7.63 -7.64
N LEU A 29 -19.09 -7.66 -6.42
CA LEU A 29 -20.34 -8.37 -6.13
C LEU A 29 -21.53 -7.85 -6.95
N ILE A 30 -21.57 -6.54 -7.21
CA ILE A 30 -22.62 -5.88 -8.00
C ILE A 30 -22.35 -5.99 -9.52
N GLY A 31 -21.18 -6.49 -9.92
CA GLY A 31 -20.80 -6.67 -11.34
C GLY A 31 -20.22 -5.42 -12.02
N VAL A 32 -20.04 -4.31 -11.29
CA VAL A 32 -19.43 -3.06 -11.78
C VAL A 32 -17.94 -2.92 -11.44
N GLY A 33 -17.38 -3.91 -10.73
CA GLY A 33 -15.99 -3.91 -10.28
C GLY A 33 -14.96 -3.83 -11.40
N PHE A 34 -15.27 -4.30 -12.61
CA PHE A 34 -14.34 -4.24 -13.75
C PHE A 34 -13.91 -2.80 -14.11
N VAL A 35 -14.78 -1.81 -13.91
CA VAL A 35 -14.49 -0.40 -14.18
C VAL A 35 -14.06 0.34 -12.92
N LEU A 36 -14.69 0.05 -11.78
CA LEU A 36 -14.43 0.75 -10.53
C LEU A 36 -13.13 0.33 -9.83
N ASN A 37 -12.76 -0.96 -9.87
CA ASN A 37 -11.55 -1.46 -9.21
C ASN A 37 -10.27 -0.78 -9.68
N PRO A 38 -9.96 -0.64 -11.00
CA PRO A 38 -8.73 0.03 -11.41
C PRO A 38 -8.69 1.50 -10.98
N VAL A 39 -9.84 2.18 -10.94
CA VAL A 39 -9.93 3.58 -10.47
C VAL A 39 -9.64 3.65 -8.96
N ILE A 40 -10.24 2.76 -8.16
CA ILE A 40 -10.01 2.69 -6.72
C ILE A 40 -8.55 2.32 -6.43
N GLY A 41 -7.98 1.34 -7.13
CA GLY A 41 -6.58 0.93 -6.99
C GLY A 41 -5.58 2.06 -7.26
N ILE A 42 -5.80 2.84 -8.34
CA ILE A 42 -4.98 4.04 -8.64
C ILE A 42 -5.07 5.07 -7.50
N PHE A 43 -6.27 5.31 -6.97
CA PHE A 43 -6.47 6.23 -5.85
C PHE A 43 -5.76 5.77 -4.57
N VAL A 44 -5.85 4.48 -4.25
CA VAL A 44 -5.15 3.87 -3.10
C VAL A 44 -3.65 4.01 -3.27
N TRP A 45 -3.13 3.70 -4.46
CA TRP A 45 -1.71 3.82 -4.77
C TRP A 45 -1.21 5.26 -4.64
N LEU A 46 -1.93 6.24 -5.20
CA LEU A 46 -1.60 7.66 -5.09
C LEU A 46 -1.63 8.16 -3.64
N THR A 47 -2.62 7.71 -2.86
CA THR A 47 -2.73 8.07 -1.44
C THR A 47 -1.56 7.50 -0.64
N ALA A 48 -1.24 6.22 -0.85
CA ALA A 48 -0.08 5.59 -0.23
C ALA A 48 1.21 6.31 -0.63
N TYR A 49 1.37 6.60 -1.92
CA TYR A 49 2.51 7.35 -2.44
C TYR A 49 2.65 8.73 -1.78
N PHE A 50 1.58 9.51 -1.68
CA PHE A 50 1.58 10.84 -1.08
C PHE A 50 1.97 10.79 0.40
N VAL A 51 1.45 9.81 1.14
CA VAL A 51 1.79 9.66 2.57
C VAL A 51 3.24 9.21 2.77
N PHE A 52 3.76 8.32 1.93
CA PHE A 52 5.17 7.95 2.00
C PHE A 52 6.10 9.10 1.57
N ALA A 53 5.72 9.87 0.55
CA ALA A 53 6.46 11.05 0.10
C ALA A 53 6.52 12.14 1.17
N THR A 54 5.40 12.44 1.85
CA THR A 54 5.34 13.42 2.95
C THR A 54 6.13 12.99 4.19
N HIS A 55 6.45 11.70 4.32
CA HIS A 55 7.31 11.16 5.39
C HIS A 55 8.76 10.87 4.94
N SER A 56 9.17 11.44 3.80
CA SER A 56 10.53 11.28 3.25
C SER A 56 10.94 9.81 3.03
N VAL A 57 9.96 8.94 2.81
CA VAL A 57 10.18 7.55 2.43
C VAL A 57 10.12 7.48 0.91
N SER A 58 11.26 7.17 0.29
CA SER A 58 11.31 7.00 -1.17
C SER A 58 10.49 5.79 -1.58
N VAL A 59 9.43 6.04 -2.36
CA VAL A 59 8.57 5.02 -3.00
C VAL A 59 9.04 4.71 -4.42
N PHE A 60 9.95 5.51 -4.98
CA PHE A 60 10.53 5.35 -6.33
C PHE A 60 11.61 4.27 -6.44
N GLY A 61 11.87 3.51 -5.38
CA GLY A 61 12.69 2.32 -5.51
C GLY A 61 12.03 1.36 -6.50
N SER A 62 12.76 0.89 -7.51
CA SER A 62 12.27 -0.04 -8.54
C SER A 62 11.58 -1.28 -7.95
N ARG A 63 11.99 -1.74 -6.76
CA ARG A 63 11.29 -2.80 -6.00
C ARG A 63 9.89 -2.42 -5.52
N LYS A 64 9.67 -1.17 -5.10
CA LYS A 64 8.38 -0.64 -4.60
C LYS A 64 7.43 -0.26 -5.74
N LEU A 65 7.97 0.08 -6.91
CA LEU A 65 7.16 0.23 -8.13
C LEU A 65 6.76 -1.15 -8.69
N ALA A 66 7.69 -2.11 -8.69
CA ALA A 66 7.40 -3.48 -9.10
C ALA A 66 6.32 -4.11 -8.22
N SER A 67 6.35 -3.92 -6.89
CA SER A 67 5.29 -4.45 -6.04
C SER A 67 3.93 -3.76 -6.25
N ALA A 68 3.89 -2.47 -6.57
CA ALA A 68 2.63 -1.80 -6.94
C ALA A 68 2.03 -2.36 -8.25
N PHE A 69 2.90 -2.59 -9.24
CA PHE A 69 2.49 -3.15 -10.52
C PHE A 69 2.03 -4.61 -10.38
N VAL A 70 2.75 -5.41 -9.60
CA VAL A 70 2.39 -6.80 -9.29
C VAL A 70 1.06 -6.86 -8.53
N SER A 71 0.86 -6.01 -7.51
CA SER A 71 -0.42 -5.93 -6.80
C SER A 71 -1.58 -5.56 -7.74
N SER A 72 -1.38 -4.59 -8.64
CA SER A 72 -2.40 -4.17 -9.63
C SER A 72 -2.77 -5.30 -10.60
N VAL A 73 -1.77 -6.03 -11.10
CA VAL A 73 -1.99 -7.14 -12.05
C VAL A 73 -2.68 -8.32 -11.37
N ILE A 74 -2.31 -8.63 -10.13
CA ILE A 74 -2.92 -9.72 -9.37
C ILE A 74 -4.39 -9.43 -9.06
N GLU A 75 -4.74 -8.19 -8.73
CA GLU A 75 -6.14 -7.81 -8.49
C GLU A 75 -7.03 -7.87 -9.73
N MET A 76 -6.44 -7.81 -10.93
CA MET A 76 -7.17 -8.00 -12.18
C MET A 76 -7.64 -9.46 -12.37
N ILE A 77 -7.11 -10.40 -11.58
CA ILE A 77 -7.48 -11.82 -11.62
C ILE A 77 -8.61 -12.05 -10.61
N PRO A 78 -9.87 -12.26 -11.05
CA PRO A 78 -11.05 -12.26 -10.18
C PRO A 78 -11.05 -13.33 -9.06
N PHE A 79 -10.19 -14.35 -9.17
CA PHE A 79 -10.02 -15.38 -8.13
C PHE A 79 -8.98 -15.03 -7.07
N VAL A 80 -8.06 -14.09 -7.34
CA VAL A 80 -7.01 -13.65 -6.41
C VAL A 80 -7.38 -12.32 -5.75
N SER A 81 -8.35 -11.58 -6.30
CA SER A 81 -8.89 -10.31 -5.77
C SER A 81 -9.55 -10.41 -4.38
N ILE A 82 -9.71 -11.61 -3.82
CA ILE A 82 -10.14 -11.80 -2.41
C ILE A 82 -9.03 -11.37 -1.43
N LEU A 83 -7.76 -11.47 -1.85
CA LEU A 83 -6.64 -11.07 -1.02
C LEU A 83 -6.43 -9.56 -1.14
N PRO A 84 -6.34 -8.82 -0.01
CA PRO A 84 -6.17 -7.38 -0.03
C PRO A 84 -4.72 -7.00 -0.38
N MET A 85 -4.40 -7.00 -1.69
CA MET A 85 -3.04 -6.86 -2.20
C MET A 85 -2.51 -5.44 -2.05
N TRP A 86 -3.34 -4.39 -2.09
CA TRP A 86 -2.91 -3.04 -1.74
C TRP A 86 -2.58 -2.90 -0.27
N THR A 87 -3.34 -3.58 0.59
CA THR A 87 -3.06 -3.58 2.03
C THR A 87 -1.71 -4.26 2.31
N LEU A 88 -1.43 -5.40 1.65
CA LEU A 88 -0.13 -6.07 1.74
C LEU A 88 1.00 -5.19 1.19
N TYR A 89 0.77 -4.49 0.08
CA TYR A 89 1.72 -3.53 -0.49
C TYR A 89 2.09 -2.44 0.54
N VAL A 90 1.10 -1.77 1.12
CA VAL A 90 1.31 -0.74 2.14
C VAL A 90 2.06 -1.30 3.35
N LEU A 91 1.64 -2.47 3.83
CA LEU A 91 2.26 -3.13 4.98
C LEU A 91 3.74 -3.46 4.70
N SER A 92 4.05 -3.95 3.51
CA SER A 92 5.43 -4.25 3.09
C SER A 92 6.31 -3.00 3.09
N ILE A 93 5.80 -1.85 2.63
CA ILE A 93 6.55 -0.60 2.62
C ILE A 93 6.77 -0.10 4.05
N ILE A 94 5.76 -0.18 4.91
CA ILE A 94 5.89 0.22 6.32
C ILE A 94 6.96 -0.62 7.01
N VAL A 95 6.93 -1.94 6.83
CA VAL A 95 7.91 -2.87 7.43
C VAL A 95 9.31 -2.59 6.89
N LEU A 96 9.49 -2.50 5.56
CA LEU A 96 10.77 -2.18 4.94
C LEU A 96 11.33 -0.85 5.45
N SER A 97 10.48 0.18 5.57
CA SER A 97 10.90 1.50 6.06
C SER A 97 11.34 1.45 7.53
N ARG A 98 10.65 0.65 8.37
CA ARG A 98 11.04 0.44 9.77
C ARG A 98 12.36 -0.32 9.91
N ILE A 99 12.61 -1.29 9.03
CA ILE A 99 13.88 -2.03 8.99
C ILE A 99 15.02 -1.10 8.58
N GLU A 100 14.80 -0.27 7.56
CA GLU A 100 15.80 0.69 7.08
C GLU A 100 16.15 1.75 8.16
N ASP A 101 15.14 2.24 8.88
CA ASP A 101 15.33 3.15 10.02
C ASP A 101 16.16 2.48 11.15
N ARG A 102 15.92 1.20 11.47
CA ARG A 102 16.71 0.44 12.46
C ARG A 102 18.14 0.17 12.01
N SER A 103 18.32 -0.22 10.74
CA SER A 103 19.64 -0.53 10.19
C SER A 103 20.56 0.69 10.20
N ARG A 104 20.04 1.88 9.85
CA ARG A 104 20.80 3.13 9.91
C ARG A 104 21.18 3.53 11.35
N ALA A 105 20.33 3.24 12.34
CA ALA A 105 20.63 3.51 13.74
C ALA A 105 21.75 2.62 14.31
N HIS A 106 21.88 1.38 13.84
CA HIS A 106 22.96 0.47 14.22
C HIS A 106 24.30 0.79 13.52
N ALA A 107 24.28 1.43 12.35
CA ALA A 107 25.50 1.80 11.62
C ALA A 107 26.22 3.04 12.21
N THR A 108 25.60 3.74 13.17
CA THR A 108 26.14 4.95 13.81
C THR A 108 26.65 4.72 15.25
N LEU A 109 26.66 3.46 15.72
CA LEU A 109 27.28 3.04 16.98
C LEU A 109 28.57 2.27 16.69
#